data_AF-A0A6I1JT06-F1
#
_entry.id   AF-A0A6I1JT06-F1
#
_cell.length_a   1.000
_cell.length_b   1.000
_cell.length_c   1.000
_cell.angle_alpha   90.00
_cell.angle_beta   90.00
_cell.angle_gamma   90.00
#
_symmetry.space_group_name_H-M   'P 1'
#
loop_
_entity.id
_entity.type
_entity.pdbx_description
1 polymer ?
#
loop_
_entity_poly.entity_id
_entity_poly.type
_entity_poly.pdbx_seq_one_letter_code
_entity_poly.pdbx_strand_id
1 'polypeptide(L)'
;MFIQLVGLFQVLDASGTDFTPRGAKARAMLAMLGRTPDHCRPRRWLENRLWSDRGQEQASGSLRQALSELRKSLGPLADHLHSDRDCVRLIRFETDLSRDPEAARLALAGGRDFLEGIDILDPAFAEWLAEERQRVVLDLGHAARRVGRPFRLRLAALPEGTGSGIARDLAGAIARLAAEYLLRDGPEAFGSAGEPLPEGLDLHVEGAWSGDQAHLKVRVVALSDQKTIWSQRLIASRTPGEDSRGVASSLVFETTEAPIM
;
A
#
# COMPACT_ATOMS: atom_id res chain seq x y z
N MET A 1 8.23 2.51 -18.88
CA MET A 1 8.46 1.05 -19.05
C MET A 1 7.69 0.29 -17.98
N PHE A 2 7.02 -0.80 -18.30
CA PHE A 2 6.37 -1.68 -17.32
C PHE A 2 7.07 -3.03 -17.26
N ILE A 3 7.25 -3.60 -16.07
CA ILE A 3 7.89 -4.91 -15.87
C ILE A 3 6.93 -5.81 -15.08
N GLN A 4 6.54 -6.93 -15.67
CA GLN A 4 5.80 -7.97 -14.98
C GLN A 4 6.77 -8.94 -14.30
N LEU A 5 6.65 -9.07 -12.98
CA LEU A 5 7.53 -9.89 -12.16
C LEU A 5 6.85 -11.15 -11.62
N VAL A 6 5.53 -11.14 -11.42
CA VAL A 6 4.74 -12.29 -11.00
C VAL A 6 4.15 -12.99 -12.21
N GLY A 7 4.37 -14.30 -12.29
CA GLY A 7 4.10 -15.10 -13.47
C GLY A 7 5.18 -14.92 -14.53
N LEU A 8 4.77 -14.96 -15.80
CA LEU A 8 5.70 -14.86 -16.93
C LEU A 8 6.32 -13.46 -16.95
N PHE A 9 7.66 -13.43 -16.89
CA PHE A 9 8.40 -12.18 -16.93
C PHE A 9 8.19 -11.46 -18.26
N GLN A 10 7.75 -10.21 -18.21
CA GLN A 10 7.55 -9.37 -19.38
C GLN A 10 8.07 -7.95 -19.18
N VAL A 11 8.52 -7.32 -20.26
CA VAL A 11 8.85 -5.89 -20.32
C VAL A 11 8.01 -5.25 -21.41
N LEU A 12 7.10 -4.37 -21.02
CA LEU A 12 6.16 -3.73 -21.93
C LEU A 12 6.40 -2.22 -22.01
N ASP A 13 6.16 -1.64 -23.18
CA ASP A 13 6.05 -0.19 -23.31
C ASP A 13 4.65 0.33 -22.92
N ALA A 14 4.41 1.63 -23.08
CA ALA A 14 3.12 2.24 -22.75
C ALA A 14 1.96 1.78 -23.66
N SER A 15 2.27 1.24 -24.85
CA SER A 15 1.29 0.69 -25.79
C SER A 15 1.01 -0.80 -25.57
N GLY A 16 1.74 -1.46 -24.66
CA GLY A 16 1.67 -2.90 -24.44
C GLY A 16 2.55 -3.72 -25.39
N THR A 17 3.44 -3.08 -26.16
CA THR A 17 4.39 -3.78 -27.03
C THR A 17 5.47 -4.46 -26.19
N ASP A 18 5.79 -5.72 -26.52
CA ASP A 18 6.73 -6.56 -25.79
C ASP A 18 8.19 -6.33 -26.21
N PHE A 19 9.04 -5.99 -25.25
CA PHE A 19 10.47 -5.78 -25.36
C PHE A 19 11.27 -6.72 -24.43
N THR A 20 10.67 -7.86 -24.08
CA THR A 20 11.26 -8.82 -23.14
C THR A 20 12.58 -9.39 -23.68
N PRO A 21 13.69 -9.26 -22.94
CA PRO A 21 14.96 -9.86 -23.32
C PRO A 21 14.86 -11.39 -23.33
N ARG A 22 15.49 -12.03 -24.33
CA ARG A 22 15.50 -13.50 -24.44
C ARG A 22 16.34 -14.14 -23.33
N GLY A 23 17.50 -13.58 -23.01
CA GLY A 23 18.41 -14.12 -22.00
C GLY A 23 17.81 -14.12 -20.58
N ALA A 24 17.83 -15.27 -19.91
CA ALA A 24 17.37 -15.41 -18.53
C ALA A 24 18.13 -14.49 -17.56
N LYS A 25 19.47 -14.39 -17.69
CA LYS A 25 20.30 -13.50 -16.87
C LYS A 25 20.00 -12.01 -17.11
N ALA A 26 19.58 -11.63 -18.32
CA ALA A 26 19.18 -10.26 -18.63
C ALA A 26 17.83 -9.91 -17.97
N ARG A 27 16.86 -10.83 -18.02
CA ARG A 27 15.58 -10.71 -17.29
C ARG A 27 15.78 -10.66 -15.78
N ALA A 28 16.59 -11.55 -15.23
CA ALA A 28 16.97 -11.56 -13.82
C ALA A 28 17.62 -10.24 -13.38
N MET A 29 18.53 -9.69 -14.18
CA MET A 29 19.16 -8.40 -13.89
C MET A 29 18.13 -7.26 -13.77
N LEU A 30 17.16 -7.19 -14.69
CA LEU A 30 16.08 -6.22 -14.60
C LEU A 30 15.24 -6.41 -13.33
N ALA A 31 14.91 -7.66 -12.98
CA ALA A 31 14.17 -7.95 -11.75
C ALA A 31 14.94 -7.55 -10.48
N MET A 32 16.23 -7.88 -10.40
CA MET A 32 17.10 -7.51 -9.26
C MET A 32 17.21 -5.99 -9.09
N LEU A 33 17.34 -5.25 -10.20
CA LEU A 33 17.35 -3.79 -10.17
C LEU A 33 15.97 -3.24 -9.79
N GLY A 34 14.89 -3.81 -10.34
CA GLY A 34 13.51 -3.40 -10.04
C GLY A 34 13.12 -3.60 -8.57
N ARG A 35 13.68 -4.62 -7.91
CA ARG A 35 13.43 -4.93 -6.50
C ARG A 35 14.39 -4.27 -5.52
N THR A 36 15.48 -3.67 -6.00
CA THR A 36 16.41 -2.94 -5.14
C THR A 36 15.83 -1.56 -4.81
N PRO A 37 15.79 -1.09 -3.55
CA PRO A 37 15.15 0.18 -3.15
C PRO A 37 15.61 1.45 -3.91
N ASP A 38 16.88 1.55 -4.28
CA ASP A 38 17.44 2.68 -5.03
C ASP A 38 17.58 2.38 -6.54
N HIS A 39 17.09 1.22 -6.97
CA HIS A 39 17.16 0.67 -8.33
C HIS A 39 18.56 0.67 -8.93
N CYS A 40 19.59 0.59 -8.08
CA CYS A 40 20.98 0.72 -8.47
C CYS A 40 21.84 -0.32 -7.75
N ARG A 41 22.70 -1.01 -8.51
CA ARG A 41 23.64 -1.98 -7.93
C ARG A 41 25.04 -1.81 -8.50
N PRO A 42 26.09 -2.00 -7.67
CA PRO A 42 27.44 -2.10 -8.18
C PRO A 42 27.56 -3.23 -9.20
N ARG A 43 28.39 -3.05 -10.22
CA ARG A 43 28.62 -4.09 -11.24
C ARG A 43 29.08 -5.41 -10.62
N ARG A 44 29.99 -5.34 -9.66
CA ARG A 44 30.52 -6.51 -8.92
C ARG A 44 29.42 -7.28 -8.17
N TRP A 45 28.38 -6.58 -7.71
CA TRP A 45 27.26 -7.23 -7.03
C TRP A 45 26.44 -8.08 -8.00
N LEU A 46 26.18 -7.56 -9.21
CA LEU A 46 25.49 -8.31 -10.27
C LEU A 46 26.35 -9.46 -10.80
N GLU A 47 27.66 -9.24 -10.95
CA GLU A 47 28.64 -10.26 -11.33
C GLU A 47 28.59 -11.45 -10.37
N ASN A 48 28.71 -11.18 -9.06
CA ASN A 48 28.72 -12.22 -8.02
C ASN A 48 27.39 -12.95 -7.84
N ARG A 49 26.28 -12.42 -8.36
CA ARG A 49 24.96 -13.05 -8.23
C ARG A 49 24.51 -13.78 -9.48
N LEU A 50 24.99 -13.39 -10.66
CA LEU A 50 24.58 -13.99 -11.94
C LEU A 50 25.68 -14.81 -12.60
N TRP A 51 26.94 -14.68 -12.16
CA TRP A 51 28.10 -15.43 -12.65
C TRP A 51 29.06 -15.74 -11.49
N SER A 52 28.51 -16.25 -10.39
CA SER A 52 29.23 -16.53 -9.13
C SER A 52 30.29 -17.61 -9.29
N ASP A 53 30.13 -18.48 -10.29
CA ASP A 53 31.03 -19.56 -10.66
C ASP A 53 32.23 -19.12 -11.53
N ARG A 54 32.24 -17.86 -11.99
CA ARG A 54 33.25 -17.36 -12.93
C ARG A 54 34.31 -16.51 -12.23
N GLY A 55 35.54 -16.58 -12.74
CA GLY A 55 36.59 -15.63 -12.38
C GLY A 55 36.19 -14.19 -12.73
N GLN A 56 36.70 -13.21 -11.96
CA GLN A 56 36.29 -11.80 -12.05
C GLN A 56 36.30 -11.23 -13.47
N GLU A 57 37.34 -11.50 -14.27
CA GLU A 57 37.44 -11.00 -15.65
C GLU A 57 36.35 -11.58 -16.56
N GLN A 58 36.06 -12.87 -16.42
CA GLN A 58 35.02 -13.56 -17.17
C GLN A 58 33.62 -13.09 -16.75
N ALA A 59 33.38 -12.90 -15.45
CA ALA A 59 32.14 -12.35 -14.93
C ALA A 59 31.88 -10.94 -15.48
N SER A 60 32.91 -10.08 -15.48
CA SER A 60 32.80 -8.72 -16.01
C SER A 60 32.57 -8.67 -17.52
N GLY A 61 33.23 -9.56 -18.29
CA GLY A 61 32.95 -9.77 -19.71
C GLY A 61 31.51 -10.19 -19.97
N SER A 62 31.00 -11.13 -19.16
CA SER A 62 29.64 -11.64 -19.24
C SER A 62 28.60 -10.56 -18.90
N LEU A 63 28.86 -9.73 -17.88
CA LEU A 63 28.03 -8.59 -17.54
C LEU A 63 27.97 -7.57 -18.69
N ARG A 64 29.11 -7.24 -19.33
CA ARG A 64 29.13 -6.35 -20.49
C ARG A 64 28.31 -6.90 -21.66
N GLN A 65 28.44 -8.19 -21.95
CA GLN A 65 27.67 -8.85 -23.01
C GLN A 65 26.17 -8.83 -22.69
N ALA A 66 25.78 -9.18 -21.46
CA ALA A 66 24.38 -9.16 -21.04
C ALA A 66 23.78 -7.75 -21.09
N LEU A 67 24.52 -6.71 -20.68
CA LEU A 67 24.06 -5.32 -20.79
C LEU A 67 23.91 -4.88 -22.26
N SER A 68 24.76 -5.37 -23.16
CA SER A 68 24.65 -5.10 -24.60
C SER A 68 23.41 -5.78 -25.20
N GLU A 69 23.18 -7.06 -24.87
CA GLU A 69 21.98 -7.79 -25.27
C GLU A 69 20.70 -7.14 -24.73
N LEU A 70 20.73 -6.73 -23.47
CA LEU A 70 19.62 -6.08 -22.79
C LEU A 70 19.26 -4.76 -23.49
N ARG A 71 20.24 -3.90 -23.78
CA ARG A 71 20.00 -2.64 -24.52
C ARG A 71 19.42 -2.89 -25.91
N LYS A 72 19.92 -3.88 -26.63
CA LYS A 72 19.38 -4.25 -27.95
C LYS A 72 17.93 -4.72 -27.86
N SER A 73 17.62 -5.54 -26.87
CA SER A 73 16.27 -6.10 -26.69
C SER A 73 15.27 -5.04 -26.25
N LEU A 74 15.68 -4.11 -25.39
CA LEU A 74 14.81 -3.04 -24.90
C LEU A 74 14.49 -1.98 -25.96
N GLY A 75 15.30 -1.86 -27.02
CA GLY A 75 15.06 -0.90 -28.10
C GLY A 75 14.87 0.53 -27.56
N PRO A 76 13.75 1.21 -27.84
CA PRO A 76 13.46 2.54 -27.28
C PRO A 76 13.42 2.59 -25.74
N LEU A 77 13.15 1.47 -25.08
CA LEU A 77 13.15 1.39 -23.61
C LEU A 77 14.57 1.36 -23.02
N ALA A 78 15.63 1.24 -23.84
CA ALA A 78 17.01 1.23 -23.35
C ALA A 78 17.40 2.50 -22.58
N ASP A 79 16.74 3.63 -22.83
CA ASP A 79 16.89 4.90 -22.10
C ASP A 79 16.48 4.82 -20.62
N HIS A 80 15.89 3.71 -20.20
CA HIS A 80 15.55 3.43 -18.79
C HIS A 80 16.70 2.72 -18.07
N LEU A 81 17.69 2.19 -18.79
CA LEU A 81 18.81 1.42 -18.26
C LEU A 81 20.13 2.18 -18.39
N HIS A 82 20.60 2.70 -17.26
CA HIS A 82 21.90 3.36 -17.17
C HIS A 82 22.95 2.41 -16.64
N SER A 83 24.14 2.42 -17.21
CA SER A 83 25.29 1.73 -16.63
C SER A 83 26.55 2.52 -16.86
N ASP A 84 27.37 2.66 -15.83
CA ASP A 84 28.72 3.18 -15.93
C ASP A 84 29.73 2.09 -15.53
N ARG A 85 30.95 2.50 -15.18
CA ARG A 85 32.02 1.60 -14.75
C ARG A 85 31.82 1.04 -13.34
N ASP A 86 30.98 1.68 -12.53
CA ASP A 86 30.82 1.40 -11.11
C ASP A 86 29.47 0.70 -10.83
N CYS A 87 28.39 1.14 -11.47
CA CYS A 87 27.03 0.68 -11.20
C CYS A 87 26.16 0.49 -12.45
N VAL A 88 25.06 -0.22 -12.24
CA VAL A 88 23.94 -0.35 -13.18
C VAL A 88 22.68 0.13 -12.47
N ARG A 89 21.88 0.94 -13.15
CA ARG A 89 20.69 1.59 -12.62
C ARG A 89 19.52 1.46 -13.58
N LEU A 90 18.33 1.24 -13.03
CA LEU A 90 17.06 1.27 -13.75
C LEU A 90 16.24 2.49 -13.30
N ILE A 91 15.63 3.22 -14.24
CA ILE A 91 14.82 4.42 -13.95
C ILE A 91 13.52 4.43 -14.74
N ARG A 92 12.55 5.25 -14.32
CA ARG A 92 11.29 5.53 -15.05
C ARG A 92 10.50 4.26 -15.42
N PHE A 93 10.45 3.30 -14.51
CA PHE A 93 9.73 2.06 -14.70
C PHE A 93 8.67 1.87 -13.61
N GLU A 94 7.75 0.98 -13.88
CA GLU A 94 6.74 0.52 -12.94
C GLU A 94 6.68 -1.02 -13.00
N THR A 95 6.29 -1.65 -11.90
CA THR A 95 6.14 -3.11 -11.81
C THR A 95 4.70 -3.48 -11.52
N ASP A 96 4.30 -4.71 -11.81
CA ASP A 96 3.03 -5.28 -11.33
C ASP A 96 2.92 -5.18 -9.80
N LEU A 97 4.02 -5.41 -9.07
CA LEU A 97 4.07 -5.28 -7.60
C LEU A 97 3.79 -3.86 -7.08
N SER A 98 4.08 -2.82 -7.86
CA SER A 98 3.87 -1.42 -7.48
C SER A 98 2.57 -0.84 -8.06
N ARG A 99 2.20 -1.26 -9.27
CA ARG A 99 1.01 -0.79 -9.99
C ARG A 99 -0.27 -1.36 -9.41
N ASP A 100 -0.29 -2.69 -9.22
CA ASP A 100 -1.44 -3.42 -8.71
C ASP A 100 -0.99 -4.55 -7.76
N PRO A 101 -0.63 -4.19 -6.51
CA PRO A 101 -0.18 -5.16 -5.52
C PRO A 101 -1.22 -6.26 -5.24
N GLU A 102 -2.52 -5.95 -5.37
CA GLU A 102 -3.60 -6.89 -5.09
C GLU A 102 -3.73 -7.95 -6.20
N ALA A 103 -3.66 -7.54 -7.47
CA ALA A 103 -3.61 -8.49 -8.58
C ALA A 103 -2.37 -9.39 -8.49
N ALA A 104 -1.20 -8.84 -8.12
CA ALA A 104 0.01 -9.62 -7.92
C ALA A 104 -0.16 -10.65 -6.78
N ARG A 105 -0.80 -10.26 -5.67
CA ARG A 105 -1.10 -11.16 -4.55
C ARG A 105 -2.05 -12.28 -4.96
N LEU A 106 -3.12 -11.96 -5.69
CA LEU A 106 -4.06 -12.95 -6.21
C LEU A 106 -3.39 -13.92 -7.17
N ALA A 107 -2.48 -13.44 -8.02
CA ALA A 107 -1.69 -14.30 -8.91
C ALA A 107 -0.81 -15.28 -8.12
N LEU A 108 -0.11 -14.82 -7.08
CA LEU A 108 0.68 -15.70 -6.19
C LEU A 108 -0.22 -16.73 -5.47
N ALA A 109 -1.36 -16.30 -4.94
CA ALA A 109 -2.32 -17.19 -4.28
C ALA A 109 -2.93 -18.22 -5.26
N GLY A 110 -3.05 -17.85 -6.53
CA GLY A 110 -3.48 -18.72 -7.64
C GLY A 110 -2.38 -19.67 -8.15
N GLY A 111 -1.22 -19.72 -7.51
CA GLY A 111 -0.13 -20.64 -7.83
C GLY A 111 0.89 -20.11 -8.86
N ARG A 112 0.84 -18.82 -9.21
CA ARG A 112 1.92 -18.18 -9.96
C ARG A 112 3.12 -17.92 -9.05
N ASP A 113 4.30 -17.82 -9.65
CA ASP A 113 5.54 -17.52 -8.92
C ASP A 113 6.13 -16.16 -9.30
N PHE A 114 6.86 -15.53 -8.37
CA PHE A 114 7.79 -14.46 -8.73
C PHE A 114 8.92 -15.01 -9.61
N LEU A 115 9.13 -14.38 -10.77
CA LEU A 115 10.04 -14.80 -11.84
C LEU A 115 9.79 -16.24 -12.29
N GLU A 116 8.53 -16.57 -12.55
CA GLU A 116 8.13 -17.89 -13.01
C GLU A 116 8.87 -18.29 -14.29
N GLY A 117 9.41 -19.51 -14.31
CA GLY A 117 10.13 -20.06 -15.46
C GLY A 117 11.50 -19.45 -15.73
N ILE A 118 12.01 -18.54 -14.88
CA ILE A 118 13.41 -18.10 -14.94
C ILE A 118 14.26 -19.11 -14.17
N ASP A 119 14.93 -19.98 -14.93
CA ASP A 119 15.89 -20.95 -14.42
C ASP A 119 17.31 -20.56 -14.84
N ILE A 120 18.14 -20.19 -13.86
CA ILE A 120 19.53 -19.85 -14.05
C ILE A 120 20.34 -20.76 -13.13
N LEU A 121 21.19 -21.59 -13.73
CA LEU A 121 22.10 -22.50 -13.03
C LEU A 121 23.28 -21.72 -12.39
N ASP A 122 22.97 -20.87 -11.42
CA ASP A 122 23.93 -20.13 -10.60
C ASP A 122 23.49 -20.20 -9.12
N PRO A 123 24.31 -20.76 -8.22
CA PRO A 123 23.93 -20.92 -6.81
C PRO A 123 23.58 -19.60 -6.11
N ALA A 124 24.32 -18.54 -6.41
CA ALA A 124 24.11 -17.24 -5.77
C ALA A 124 22.84 -16.55 -6.28
N PHE A 125 22.43 -16.82 -7.52
CA PHE A 125 21.12 -16.41 -8.03
C PHE A 125 20.00 -17.21 -7.39
N ALA A 126 20.14 -18.53 -7.29
CA ALA A 126 19.11 -19.40 -6.72
C ALA A 126 18.80 -19.03 -5.25
N GLU A 127 19.84 -18.74 -4.45
CA GLU A 127 19.69 -18.21 -3.10
C GLU A 127 18.94 -16.87 -3.09
N TRP A 128 19.37 -15.92 -3.93
CA TRP A 128 18.70 -14.62 -4.03
C TRP A 128 17.22 -14.78 -4.45
N LEU A 129 16.91 -15.64 -5.42
CA LEU A 129 15.56 -15.86 -5.89
C LEU A 129 14.67 -16.45 -4.79
N ALA A 130 15.19 -17.40 -4.01
CA ALA A 130 14.48 -17.98 -2.88
C ALA A 130 14.17 -16.92 -1.79
N GLU A 131 15.17 -16.10 -1.42
CA GLU A 131 14.99 -15.00 -0.48
C GLU A 131 14.00 -13.96 -1.00
N GLU A 132 14.11 -13.56 -2.27
CA GLU A 132 13.25 -12.53 -2.85
C GLU A 132 11.80 -13.01 -2.98
N ARG A 133 11.58 -14.29 -3.31
CA ARG A 133 10.23 -14.90 -3.30
C ARG A 133 9.58 -14.79 -1.92
N GLN A 134 10.33 -15.05 -0.84
CA GLN A 134 9.83 -14.87 0.52
C GLN A 134 9.53 -13.39 0.82
N ARG A 135 10.44 -12.48 0.44
CA ARG A 135 10.25 -11.03 0.62
C ARG A 135 9.01 -10.51 -0.10
N VAL A 136 8.78 -10.92 -1.35
CA VAL A 136 7.62 -10.51 -2.14
C VAL A 136 6.31 -10.93 -1.47
N VAL A 137 6.23 -12.17 -0.96
CA VAL A 137 5.05 -12.64 -0.22
C VAL A 137 4.81 -11.80 1.04
N LEU A 138 5.87 -11.50 1.80
CA LEU A 138 5.76 -10.66 3.00
C LEU A 138 5.36 -9.22 2.64
N ASP A 139 5.98 -8.60 1.64
CA ASP A 139 5.69 -7.24 1.21
C ASP A 139 4.24 -7.09 0.78
N LEU A 140 3.72 -8.04 -0.01
CA LEU A 140 2.33 -8.05 -0.45
C LEU A 140 1.35 -8.36 0.70
N GLY A 141 1.75 -9.19 1.67
CA GLY A 141 0.99 -9.41 2.90
C GLY A 141 0.86 -8.13 3.76
N HIS A 142 1.90 -7.30 3.82
CA HIS A 142 1.86 -6.00 4.48
C HIS A 142 1.10 -4.95 3.65
N ALA A 143 1.20 -4.99 2.32
CA ALA A 143 0.48 -4.08 1.42
C ALA A 143 -1.04 -4.32 1.46
N ALA A 144 -1.49 -5.57 1.58
CA ALA A 144 -2.91 -5.91 1.76
C ALA A 144 -3.51 -5.30 3.04
N ARG A 145 -2.70 -5.01 4.07
CA ARG A 145 -3.13 -4.28 5.28
C ARG A 145 -3.28 -2.77 5.08
N ARG A 146 -3.01 -2.25 3.88
CA ARG A 146 -3.10 -0.82 3.55
C ARG A 146 -3.95 -0.53 2.31
N VAL A 147 -5.07 -1.23 2.14
CA VAL A 147 -6.16 -0.68 1.31
C VAL A 147 -6.80 0.45 2.12
N GLY A 148 -6.27 1.66 1.96
CA GLY A 148 -6.92 2.88 2.44
C GLY A 148 -8.23 3.04 1.70
N ARG A 149 -9.31 2.50 2.26
CA ARG A 149 -10.66 2.73 1.74
C ARG A 149 -11.02 4.20 2.00
N PRO A 150 -11.60 4.92 1.03
CA PRO A 150 -12.01 6.30 1.25
C PRO A 150 -13.04 6.35 2.38
N PHE A 151 -12.67 6.95 3.51
CA PHE A 151 -13.59 7.29 4.58
C PHE A 151 -14.07 8.72 4.35
N ARG A 152 -15.39 8.94 4.29
CA ARG A 152 -15.96 10.28 4.22
C ARG A 152 -16.57 10.61 5.58
N LEU A 153 -16.17 11.74 6.14
CA LEU A 153 -16.75 12.29 7.36
C LEU A 153 -17.80 13.34 6.96
N ARG A 154 -19.07 13.11 7.32
CA ARG A 154 -20.13 14.11 7.14
C ARG A 154 -20.68 14.55 8.49
N LEU A 155 -20.54 15.85 8.77
CA LEU A 155 -21.19 16.53 9.88
C LEU A 155 -22.54 17.06 9.38
N ALA A 156 -23.66 16.44 9.74
CA ALA A 156 -24.95 16.82 9.16
C ALA A 156 -25.72 17.87 9.98
N ALA A 157 -25.69 17.78 11.31
CA ALA A 157 -26.38 18.72 12.19
C ALA A 157 -25.65 18.81 13.52
N LEU A 158 -24.80 19.84 13.64
CA LEU A 158 -24.21 20.21 14.91
C LEU A 158 -25.18 21.14 15.64
N PRO A 159 -25.25 21.08 16.99
CA PRO A 159 -26.13 21.94 17.73
C PRO A 159 -25.85 23.43 17.47
N GLU A 160 -26.89 24.26 17.44
CA GLU A 160 -26.74 25.71 17.31
C GLU A 160 -25.81 26.28 18.40
N GLY A 161 -24.87 27.15 18.00
CA GLY A 161 -23.83 27.69 18.88
C GLY A 161 -22.52 26.89 18.90
N THR A 162 -22.43 25.77 18.18
CA THR A 162 -21.15 25.07 17.95
C THR A 162 -20.33 25.88 16.94
N GLY A 163 -19.41 26.73 17.42
CA GLY A 163 -18.50 27.46 16.53
C GLY A 163 -17.79 26.49 15.58
N SER A 164 -17.62 26.88 14.31
CA SER A 164 -17.05 26.02 13.25
C SER A 164 -15.66 25.45 13.58
N GLY A 165 -14.94 26.04 14.55
CA GLY A 165 -13.73 25.49 15.14
C GLY A 165 -13.98 24.22 15.96
N ILE A 166 -14.89 24.25 16.93
CA ILE A 166 -15.25 23.11 17.79
C ILE A 166 -15.79 21.94 16.97
N ALA A 167 -16.60 22.26 15.96
CA ALA A 167 -17.10 21.30 14.96
C ALA A 167 -15.96 20.53 14.26
N ARG A 168 -14.94 21.27 13.80
CA ARG A 168 -13.78 20.74 13.07
C ARG A 168 -12.85 19.96 14.00
N ASP A 169 -12.66 20.43 15.23
CA ASP A 169 -11.78 19.79 16.21
C ASP A 169 -12.39 18.48 16.71
N LEU A 170 -13.70 18.44 16.94
CA LEU A 170 -14.43 17.22 17.28
C LEU A 170 -14.41 16.21 16.12
N ALA A 171 -14.66 16.68 14.91
CA ALA A 171 -14.53 15.90 13.69
C ALA A 171 -13.12 15.30 13.53
N GLY A 172 -12.09 16.11 13.77
CA GLY A 172 -10.70 15.68 13.72
C GLY A 172 -10.36 14.67 14.80
N ALA A 173 -10.85 14.85 16.03
CA ALA A 173 -10.64 13.91 17.14
C ALA A 173 -11.32 12.56 16.87
N ILE A 174 -12.58 12.57 16.42
CA ILE A 174 -13.33 11.35 16.09
C ILE A 174 -12.67 10.62 14.91
N ALA A 175 -12.22 11.35 13.87
CA ALA A 175 -11.51 10.75 12.76
C ALA A 175 -10.19 10.08 13.18
N ARG A 176 -9.44 10.70 14.09
CA ARG A 176 -8.20 10.12 14.64
C ARG A 176 -8.47 8.87 15.46
N LEU A 177 -9.46 8.91 16.35
CA LEU A 177 -9.84 7.74 17.16
C LEU A 177 -10.37 6.59 16.29
N ALA A 178 -11.19 6.90 15.28
CA ALA A 178 -11.67 5.90 14.32
C ALA A 178 -10.51 5.29 13.51
N ALA A 179 -9.55 6.11 13.06
CA ALA A 179 -8.36 5.62 12.36
C ALA A 179 -7.49 4.73 13.27
N GLU A 180 -7.24 5.14 14.52
CA GLU A 180 -6.45 4.36 15.49
C GLU A 180 -7.11 3.02 15.82
N TYR A 181 -8.43 2.99 15.99
CA TYR A 181 -9.19 1.77 16.25
C TYR A 181 -9.19 0.81 15.05
N LEU A 182 -9.47 1.33 13.85
CA LEU A 182 -9.42 0.55 12.60
C LEU A 182 -8.04 -0.04 12.31
N LEU A 183 -6.96 0.67 12.69
CA LEU A 183 -5.59 0.21 12.54
C LEU A 183 -5.21 -0.89 13.55
N ARG A 184 -5.82 -0.90 14.75
CA ARG A 184 -5.53 -1.88 15.80
C ARG A 184 -6.33 -3.18 15.64
N ASP A 185 -7.64 -3.07 15.52
CA ASP A 185 -8.55 -4.22 15.65
C ASP A 185 -9.15 -4.68 14.32
N GLY A 186 -8.91 -3.92 13.24
CA GLY A 186 -9.43 -4.20 11.91
C GLY A 186 -10.96 -4.00 11.81
N PRO A 187 -11.52 -4.06 10.59
CA PRO A 187 -12.96 -3.90 10.38
C PRO A 187 -13.80 -5.08 10.89
N GLU A 188 -13.16 -6.18 11.32
CA GLU A 188 -13.85 -7.34 11.90
C GLU A 188 -14.44 -7.05 13.29
N ALA A 189 -13.96 -6.00 13.95
CA ALA A 189 -14.52 -5.50 15.22
C ALA A 189 -15.94 -4.92 15.09
N PHE A 190 -16.43 -4.66 13.86
CA PHE A 190 -17.80 -4.19 13.62
C PHE A 190 -18.86 -5.30 13.65
N GLY A 191 -18.50 -6.52 14.09
CA GLY A 191 -19.43 -7.65 14.23
C GLY A 191 -19.36 -8.65 13.06
N SER A 192 -19.92 -9.83 13.28
CA SER A 192 -19.70 -11.01 12.44
C SER A 192 -20.25 -10.87 11.01
N ALA A 193 -19.35 -11.05 10.03
CA ALA A 193 -19.57 -11.55 8.67
C ALA A 193 -20.93 -11.20 8.02
N GLY A 194 -21.16 -9.92 7.76
CA GLY A 194 -22.07 -9.47 6.69
C GLY A 194 -21.29 -9.31 5.38
N GLU A 195 -21.97 -9.37 4.24
CA GLU A 195 -21.44 -9.20 2.88
C GLU A 195 -20.36 -8.11 2.77
N PRO A 196 -19.38 -8.25 1.84
CA PRO A 196 -18.33 -7.26 1.64
C PRO A 196 -18.94 -5.86 1.50
N LEU A 197 -18.64 -5.01 2.48
CA LEU A 197 -19.11 -3.63 2.55
C LEU A 197 -18.73 -2.89 1.26
N PRO A 198 -19.69 -2.36 0.48
CA PRO A 198 -19.37 -1.79 -0.83
C PRO A 198 -18.65 -0.45 -0.71
N GLU A 199 -17.48 -0.38 -1.37
CA GLU A 199 -16.60 0.76 -1.74
C GLU A 199 -16.39 1.99 -0.83
N GLY A 200 -17.13 2.22 0.25
CA GLY A 200 -16.83 3.26 1.25
C GLY A 200 -17.85 3.44 2.36
N LEU A 201 -17.45 4.19 3.39
CA LEU A 201 -18.21 4.42 4.63
C LEU A 201 -18.45 5.92 4.84
N ASP A 202 -19.65 6.27 5.30
CA ASP A 202 -20.01 7.61 5.76
C ASP A 202 -20.14 7.62 7.29
N LEU A 203 -19.32 8.43 7.97
CA LEU A 203 -19.44 8.64 9.40
C LEU A 203 -20.33 9.86 9.64
N HIS A 204 -21.53 9.58 10.12
CA HIS A 204 -22.55 10.57 10.41
C HIS A 204 -22.53 10.90 11.91
N VAL A 205 -22.29 12.16 12.24
CA VAL A 205 -22.44 12.69 13.60
C VAL A 205 -23.63 13.63 13.65
N GLU A 206 -24.63 13.29 14.47
CA GLU A 206 -25.79 14.13 14.80
C GLU A 206 -25.72 14.50 16.26
N GLY A 207 -26.11 15.73 16.61
CA GLY A 207 -26.07 16.18 17.99
C GLY A 207 -27.16 17.18 18.34
N ALA A 208 -27.63 17.10 19.59
CA ALA A 208 -28.49 18.12 20.18
C ALA A 208 -28.03 18.44 21.61
N TRP A 209 -28.17 19.71 22.02
CA TRP A 209 -28.02 20.07 23.43
C TRP A 209 -29.32 19.84 24.19
N SER A 210 -29.22 19.29 25.40
CA SER A 210 -30.28 19.25 26.40
C SER A 210 -29.70 19.78 27.71
N GLY A 211 -29.97 21.03 28.04
CA GLY A 211 -29.30 21.73 29.15
C GLY A 211 -27.79 21.84 28.91
N ASP A 212 -26.99 21.46 29.90
CA ASP A 212 -25.52 21.46 29.84
C ASP A 212 -24.91 20.19 29.21
N GLN A 213 -25.74 19.29 28.69
CA GLN A 213 -25.32 18.04 28.08
C GLN A 213 -25.54 18.06 26.56
N ALA A 214 -24.50 17.76 25.80
CA ALA A 214 -24.58 17.45 24.38
C ALA A 214 -24.83 15.95 24.23
N HIS A 215 -25.98 15.62 23.66
CA HIS A 215 -26.29 14.27 23.21
C HIS A 215 -25.85 14.14 21.77
N LEU A 216 -24.84 13.31 21.53
CA LEU A 216 -24.31 13.01 20.22
C LEU A 216 -24.70 11.58 19.85
N LYS A 217 -25.13 11.38 18.61
CA LYS A 217 -25.31 10.07 17.99
C LYS A 217 -24.34 9.97 16.83
N VAL A 218 -23.45 9.00 16.90
CA VAL A 218 -22.52 8.68 15.82
C VAL A 218 -23.05 7.44 15.12
N ARG A 219 -23.02 7.45 13.79
CA ARG A 219 -23.41 6.32 12.96
C ARG A 219 -22.37 6.11 11.87
N VAL A 220 -22.04 4.86 11.60
CA VAL A 220 -21.34 4.45 10.39
C VAL A 220 -22.37 3.89 9.44
N VAL A 221 -22.40 4.43 8.23
CA VAL A 221 -23.39 4.10 7.20
C VAL A 221 -22.64 3.62 5.95
N ALA A 222 -23.11 2.53 5.33
CA ALA A 222 -22.58 2.10 4.03
C ALA A 222 -22.97 3.10 2.94
N LEU A 223 -22.00 3.50 2.09
CA LEU A 223 -22.28 4.46 1.01
C LEU A 223 -23.22 3.90 -0.06
N SER A 224 -23.17 2.58 -0.30
CA SER A 224 -23.93 1.89 -1.34
C SER A 224 -25.43 1.85 -1.13
N ASP A 225 -25.85 1.54 0.09
CA ASP A 225 -27.25 1.25 0.42
C ASP A 225 -27.80 2.15 1.52
N GLN A 226 -26.96 3.06 2.05
CA GLN A 226 -27.28 3.96 3.16
C GLN A 226 -27.74 3.21 4.43
N LYS A 227 -27.36 1.92 4.57
CA LYS A 227 -27.69 1.13 5.75
C LYS A 227 -26.77 1.47 6.91
N THR A 228 -27.32 1.65 8.10
CA THR A 228 -26.53 1.87 9.32
C THR A 228 -25.89 0.54 9.72
N ILE A 229 -24.55 0.51 9.69
CA ILE A 229 -23.75 -0.66 10.07
C ILE A 229 -23.48 -0.64 11.57
N TRP A 230 -23.28 0.57 12.12
CA TRP A 230 -22.97 0.76 13.51
C TRP A 230 -23.52 2.10 14.00
N SER A 231 -23.94 2.15 15.26
CA SER A 231 -24.33 3.39 15.92
C SER A 231 -23.94 3.40 17.39
N GLN A 232 -23.44 4.54 17.86
CA GLN A 232 -23.19 4.77 19.28
C GLN A 232 -23.78 6.10 19.72
N ARG A 233 -24.30 6.13 20.94
CA ARG A 233 -24.72 7.36 21.61
C ARG A 233 -23.62 7.77 22.58
N LEU A 234 -23.34 9.07 22.58
CA LEU A 234 -22.35 9.73 23.40
C LEU A 234 -23.07 10.86 24.12
N ILE A 235 -22.83 10.99 25.42
CA ILE A 235 -23.26 12.15 26.19
C ILE A 235 -22.00 12.88 26.60
N ALA A 236 -21.95 14.18 26.30
CA ALA A 236 -20.85 15.04 26.70
C ALA A 236 -21.39 16.21 27.53
N SER A 237 -20.91 16.35 28.76
CA SER A 237 -21.31 17.45 29.65
C SER A 237 -20.32 18.61 29.55
N ARG A 238 -20.83 19.85 29.54
CA ARG A 238 -19.99 21.03 29.79
C ARG A 238 -19.66 21.06 31.28
N THR A 239 -18.39 20.95 31.62
CA THR A 239 -17.93 21.39 32.94
C THR A 239 -17.74 22.90 32.91
N PRO A 240 -18.37 23.67 33.81
CA PRO A 240 -18.07 25.10 33.91
C PRO A 240 -16.63 25.21 34.43
N GLY A 241 -15.70 25.53 33.51
CA GLY A 241 -14.39 26.01 33.89
C GLY A 241 -14.55 27.40 34.47
N GLU A 242 -14.05 27.61 35.69
CA GLU A 242 -13.99 28.92 36.32
C GLU A 242 -13.43 29.96 35.35
N ASP A 243 -14.17 31.05 35.21
CA ASP A 243 -13.81 32.21 34.42
C ASP A 243 -12.45 32.76 34.87
N SER A 244 -11.40 32.55 34.07
CA SER A 244 -10.49 33.63 33.66
C SER A 244 -9.39 33.08 32.74
N ARG A 245 -9.37 33.59 31.50
CA ARG A 245 -8.34 33.41 30.46
C ARG A 245 -8.39 32.09 29.68
N GLY A 246 -9.32 32.00 28.72
CA GLY A 246 -9.03 31.46 27.39
C GLY A 246 -8.48 30.04 27.28
N VAL A 247 -8.89 29.12 28.16
CA VAL A 247 -8.58 27.68 28.04
C VAL A 247 -9.86 26.94 27.67
N ALA A 248 -9.77 26.10 26.63
CA ALA A 248 -10.88 25.36 26.06
C ALA A 248 -11.58 24.46 27.09
N SER A 249 -12.91 24.47 27.08
CA SER A 249 -13.76 23.62 27.91
C SER A 249 -13.41 22.14 27.72
N SER A 250 -13.18 21.43 28.82
CA SER A 250 -12.94 19.99 28.80
C SER A 250 -14.27 19.24 28.60
N LEU A 251 -14.34 18.39 27.57
CA LEU A 251 -15.47 17.51 27.28
C LEU A 251 -15.17 16.12 27.86
N VAL A 252 -16.03 15.66 28.78
CA VAL A 252 -16.01 14.27 29.29
C VAL A 252 -17.07 13.49 28.54
N PHE A 253 -16.71 12.32 27.99
CA PHE A 253 -17.60 11.48 27.18
C PHE A 253 -18.03 10.24 27.96
N GLU A 254 -19.33 10.01 28.09
CA GLU A 254 -19.91 8.74 28.55
C GLU A 254 -20.48 7.97 27.35
N THR A 255 -20.14 6.69 27.24
CA THR A 255 -20.51 5.83 26.11
C THR A 255 -21.60 4.83 26.50
N THR A 256 -22.63 4.67 25.67
CA THR A 256 -23.59 3.57 25.81
C THR A 256 -23.89 2.99 24.43
N GLU A 257 -23.81 1.66 24.30
CA GLU A 257 -24.16 0.95 23.08
C GLU A 257 -25.67 1.09 22.81
N ALA A 258 -26.03 1.35 21.55
CA ALA A 258 -27.42 1.38 21.12
C ALA A 258 -27.75 0.11 20.33
N PRO A 259 -28.90 -0.55 20.59
CA PRO A 259 -29.31 -1.70 19.79
C PRO A 259 -29.62 -1.27 18.35
N ILE A 260 -29.18 -2.10 17.40
CA ILE A 260 -29.47 -1.96 15.97
C ILE A 260 -30.95 -2.34 15.77
N MET A 261 -31.79 -1.41 15.32
CA MET A 261 -33.17 -1.69 14.86
C MET A 261 -33.19 -1.86 13.35
#